data_AF-A0A1F8MSA0-F1
#
_entry.id   AF-A0A1F8MSA0-F1
#
_cell.length_a   1.000
_cell.length_b   1.000
_cell.length_c   1.000
_cell.angle_alpha   90.00
_cell.angle_beta   90.00
_cell.angle_gamma   90.00
#
_symmetry.space_group_name_H-M   'P 1'
#
loop_
_entity.id
_entity.type
_entity.pdbx_description
1 polymer ?
#
loop_
_entity_poly.entity_id
_entity_poly.type
_entity_poly.pdbx_seq_one_letter_code
_entity_poly.pdbx_strand_id
1 'polypeptide(L)'
;MINPEPLLSVVVVSRNDDHGGNLMHRMQLFVTGWIEQAKRHNLRSELVIVEWNPLPDRPRLAEALKWPKDTGPCAVRIVEVPPEIHRRFKYSDSLSVFQMIGKNAGIRRARGRFILATNIDILFSDEIMEFFASGQMAAGHMYRVDRYDVPSEIPDGVPIEEQLAYCRQNIIRINAKEGTKILVRDAAPNPVRERLAHLYRRIIRLASVRNRLVDWTLPGKSLHTNACGDFTLMAREHWLAVRGYPEFEMYSFYLDGLGCYAANYAGAEETILEEPMRIYHIEHAAGSGWSPGAGGNLLKERLSAAGIPQLSSSEYVALVRQMRRKRRPIIFNGDEGWGLAGESLIETIITKELYK
;
A
#
# COMPACT_ATOMS: atom_id res chain seq x y z
N MET A 1 1.50 32.92 -3.85
CA MET A 1 0.45 32.60 -2.85
C MET A 1 0.90 31.35 -2.12
N ILE A 2 1.01 31.40 -0.79
CA ILE A 2 1.37 30.23 0.02
C ILE A 2 0.15 29.30 -0.04
N ASN A 3 0.27 28.17 -0.75
CA ASN A 3 -0.76 27.14 -0.66
C ASN A 3 -0.82 26.67 0.80
N PRO A 4 -1.98 26.73 1.47
CA PRO A 4 -2.07 26.32 2.87
C PRO A 4 -1.70 24.83 2.99
N GLU A 5 -0.95 24.48 4.04
CA GLU A 5 -0.44 23.13 4.30
C GLU A 5 -1.53 22.05 4.14
N PRO A 6 -1.31 20.99 3.34
CA PRO A 6 -2.33 19.96 3.10
C PRO A 6 -2.71 19.27 4.42
N LEU A 7 -3.97 18.86 4.54
CA LEU A 7 -4.40 18.06 5.69
C LEU A 7 -3.80 16.66 5.62
N LEU A 8 -3.83 16.05 4.43
CA LEU A 8 -3.43 14.68 4.18
C LEU A 8 -2.47 14.60 3.00
N SER A 9 -1.30 13.99 3.20
CA SER A 9 -0.47 13.50 2.10
C SER A 9 -0.73 12.03 1.87
N VAL A 10 -1.04 11.65 0.64
CA VAL A 10 -1.11 10.26 0.20
C VAL A 10 0.20 9.92 -0.49
N VAL A 11 0.89 8.90 0.01
CA VAL A 11 2.18 8.46 -0.48
C VAL A 11 2.04 7.10 -1.12
N VAL A 12 2.45 7.03 -2.37
CA VAL A 12 2.49 5.81 -3.19
C VAL A 12 3.85 5.72 -3.87
N VAL A 13 4.27 4.50 -4.18
CA VAL A 13 5.46 4.23 -4.99
C VAL A 13 5.04 3.41 -6.19
N SER A 14 5.53 3.78 -7.37
CA SER A 14 5.30 3.02 -8.58
C SER A 14 6.43 3.24 -9.58
N ARG A 15 6.36 2.52 -10.69
CA ARG A 15 7.21 2.65 -11.86
C ARG A 15 6.32 2.51 -13.09
N ASN A 16 6.64 3.16 -14.19
CA ASN A 16 5.95 2.92 -15.46
C ASN A 16 6.38 1.58 -16.09
N ASP A 17 6.18 0.47 -15.38
CA ASP A 17 6.33 -0.88 -15.89
C ASP A 17 4.95 -1.55 -16.00
N ASP A 18 4.92 -2.85 -16.29
CA ASP A 18 3.68 -3.64 -16.28
C ASP A 18 3.62 -4.58 -15.05
N HIS A 19 4.11 -4.12 -13.90
CA HIS A 19 4.16 -4.94 -12.69
C HIS A 19 2.75 -5.41 -12.29
N GLY A 20 2.59 -6.73 -12.19
CA GLY A 20 1.31 -7.35 -11.90
C GLY A 20 0.26 -7.21 -13.01
N GLY A 21 0.67 -6.88 -14.23
CA GLY A 21 -0.15 -6.88 -15.45
C GLY A 21 -1.21 -5.79 -15.47
N ASN A 22 -1.29 -4.99 -16.53
CA ASN A 22 -2.21 -3.85 -16.64
C ASN A 22 -2.02 -2.80 -15.52
N LEU A 23 -0.77 -2.57 -15.08
CA LEU A 23 -0.49 -1.62 -13.99
C LEU A 23 -0.91 -0.20 -14.36
N MET A 24 -0.66 0.24 -15.59
CA MET A 24 -1.01 1.58 -16.06
C MET A 24 -2.50 1.89 -15.87
N HIS A 25 -3.37 0.93 -16.17
CA HIS A 25 -4.82 1.05 -15.94
C HIS A 25 -5.14 1.25 -14.46
N ARG A 26 -4.58 0.41 -13.58
CA ARG A 26 -4.79 0.52 -12.13
C ARG A 26 -4.29 1.86 -11.58
N MET A 27 -3.12 2.32 -12.03
CA MET A 27 -2.58 3.63 -11.67
C MET A 27 -3.50 4.76 -12.12
N GLN A 28 -4.05 4.66 -13.34
CA GLN A 28 -4.99 5.66 -13.84
C GLN A 28 -6.27 5.72 -13.00
N LEU A 29 -6.85 4.56 -12.65
CA LEU A 29 -8.02 4.48 -11.77
C LEU A 29 -7.72 5.07 -10.39
N PHE A 30 -6.58 4.74 -9.78
CA PHE A 30 -6.16 5.30 -8.49
C PHE A 30 -6.04 6.82 -8.52
N VAL A 31 -5.31 7.36 -9.51
CA VAL A 31 -5.03 8.79 -9.61
C VAL A 31 -6.31 9.58 -9.88
N THR A 32 -7.10 9.15 -10.87
CA THR A 32 -8.37 9.81 -11.19
C THR A 32 -9.33 9.71 -10.02
N GLY A 33 -9.50 8.51 -9.44
CA GLY A 33 -10.41 8.28 -8.32
C GLY A 33 -10.04 9.08 -7.08
N TRP A 34 -8.75 9.18 -6.74
CA TRP A 34 -8.30 10.03 -5.62
C TRP A 34 -8.61 11.50 -5.85
N ILE A 35 -8.26 12.03 -7.04
CA ILE A 35 -8.46 13.45 -7.35
C ILE A 35 -9.95 13.79 -7.39
N GLU A 36 -10.78 12.96 -8.01
CA GLU A 36 -12.24 13.18 -8.05
C GLU A 36 -12.85 13.15 -6.65
N GLN A 37 -12.46 12.19 -5.81
CA GLN A 37 -12.94 12.13 -4.42
C GLN A 37 -12.44 13.31 -3.59
N ALA A 38 -11.18 13.72 -3.75
CA ALA A 38 -10.65 14.90 -3.06
C ALA A 38 -11.42 16.17 -3.43
N LYS A 39 -11.85 16.32 -4.69
CA LYS A 39 -12.71 17.42 -5.14
C LYS A 39 -14.09 17.34 -4.52
N ARG A 40 -14.72 16.17 -4.58
CA ARG A 40 -16.08 15.93 -4.07
C ARG A 40 -16.21 16.27 -2.58
N HIS A 41 -15.22 15.89 -1.78
CA HIS A 41 -15.22 16.11 -0.33
C HIS A 41 -14.47 17.39 0.11
N ASN A 42 -14.03 18.22 -0.84
CA ASN A 42 -13.21 19.40 -0.58
C ASN A 42 -11.97 19.11 0.30
N LEU A 43 -11.37 17.93 0.11
CA LEU A 43 -10.26 17.44 0.91
C LEU A 43 -8.94 18.08 0.43
N ARG A 44 -8.41 19.01 1.21
CA ARG A 44 -7.07 19.59 1.01
C ARG A 44 -6.02 18.51 1.17
N SER A 45 -5.57 17.96 0.05
CA SER A 45 -4.67 16.81 0.02
C SER A 45 -3.47 17.07 -0.87
N GLU A 46 -2.47 16.23 -0.69
CA GLU A 46 -1.31 16.13 -1.55
C GLU A 46 -1.15 14.66 -1.96
N LEU A 47 -1.08 14.37 -3.24
CA LEU A 47 -0.69 13.06 -3.75
C LEU A 47 0.80 13.08 -4.11
N VAL A 48 1.61 12.34 -3.36
CA VAL A 48 3.05 12.15 -3.57
C VAL A 48 3.28 10.78 -4.21
N ILE A 49 3.59 10.79 -5.51
CA ILE A 49 3.94 9.58 -6.27
C ILE A 49 5.46 9.49 -6.33
N VAL A 50 6.04 8.47 -5.71
CA VAL A 50 7.46 8.17 -5.87
C VAL A 50 7.63 7.33 -7.13
N GLU A 51 8.11 7.94 -8.21
CA GLU A 51 8.47 7.24 -9.44
C GLU A 51 9.85 6.60 -9.24
N TRP A 52 9.86 5.29 -9.00
CA TRP A 52 11.06 4.55 -8.63
C TRP A 52 11.70 3.88 -9.83
N ASN A 53 13.01 4.11 -10.01
CA ASN A 53 13.82 3.46 -11.04
C ASN A 53 13.17 3.55 -12.45
N PRO A 54 12.79 4.73 -12.94
CA PRO A 54 12.10 4.88 -14.22
C PRO A 54 12.86 4.21 -15.38
N LEU A 55 12.13 3.59 -16.30
CA LEU A 55 12.69 2.92 -17.47
C LEU A 55 13.10 3.95 -18.53
N PRO A 56 14.31 3.86 -19.11
CA PRO A 56 14.80 4.86 -20.07
C PRO A 56 14.02 4.87 -21.40
N ASP A 57 13.40 3.75 -21.76
CA ASP A 57 12.62 3.55 -22.99
C ASP A 57 11.11 3.83 -22.81
N ARG A 58 10.71 4.34 -21.63
CA ARG A 58 9.31 4.65 -21.33
C ARG A 58 9.14 6.11 -20.89
N PRO A 59 7.99 6.72 -21.22
CA PRO A 59 7.68 8.06 -20.72
C PRO A 59 7.62 8.03 -19.19
N ARG A 60 7.95 9.16 -18.56
CA ARG A 60 7.81 9.33 -17.11
C ARG A 60 6.34 9.30 -16.72
N LEU A 61 6.03 8.96 -15.46
CA LEU A 61 4.64 8.89 -15.00
C LEU A 61 3.90 10.23 -15.17
N ALA A 62 4.61 11.36 -15.05
CA ALA A 62 4.07 12.69 -15.34
C ALA A 62 3.49 12.80 -16.77
N GLU A 63 4.10 12.11 -17.74
CA GLU A 63 3.69 12.13 -19.14
C GLU A 63 2.78 10.96 -19.49
N ALA A 64 2.97 9.80 -18.86
CA ALA A 64 2.25 8.57 -19.17
C ALA A 64 0.81 8.58 -18.65
N LEU A 65 0.59 9.15 -17.45
CA LEU A 65 -0.74 9.26 -16.85
C LEU A 65 -1.52 10.44 -17.46
N LYS A 66 -2.85 10.28 -17.49
CA LYS A 66 -3.77 11.37 -17.84
C LYS A 66 -4.15 12.11 -16.58
N TRP A 67 -3.93 13.42 -16.57
CA TRP A 67 -4.25 14.28 -15.44
C TRP A 67 -5.50 15.10 -15.74
N PRO A 68 -6.46 15.18 -14.80
CA PRO A 68 -7.65 15.99 -15.01
C PRO A 68 -7.30 17.47 -15.13
N LYS A 69 -8.08 18.21 -15.93
CA LYS A 69 -7.92 19.67 -16.15
C LYS A 69 -8.05 20.53 -14.90
N ASP A 70 -8.54 19.94 -13.82
CA ASP A 70 -8.69 20.57 -12.52
C ASP A 70 -8.55 19.50 -11.44
N THR A 71 -7.50 19.64 -10.65
CA THR A 71 -7.18 18.78 -9.50
C THR A 71 -7.84 19.26 -8.20
N GLY A 72 -8.56 20.38 -8.25
CA GLY A 72 -9.23 21.00 -7.11
C GLY A 72 -8.29 21.23 -5.92
N PRO A 73 -8.66 20.80 -4.70
CA PRO A 73 -7.84 20.99 -3.51
C PRO A 73 -6.71 19.96 -3.36
N CYS A 74 -6.48 19.09 -4.36
CA CYS A 74 -5.42 18.08 -4.35
C CYS A 74 -4.19 18.56 -5.15
N ALA A 75 -3.06 18.75 -4.48
CA ALA A 75 -1.79 18.97 -5.17
C ALA A 75 -1.15 17.62 -5.55
N VAL A 76 -0.63 17.49 -6.77
CA VAL A 76 0.06 16.27 -7.19
C VAL A 76 1.55 16.54 -7.40
N ARG A 77 2.39 15.74 -6.74
CA ARG A 77 3.85 15.76 -6.85
C ARG A 77 4.36 14.38 -7.23
N ILE A 78 5.24 14.34 -8.21
CA ILE A 78 6.01 13.15 -8.54
C ILE A 78 7.44 13.36 -8.08
N VAL A 79 7.93 12.46 -7.22
CA VAL A 79 9.30 12.45 -6.73
C VAL A 79 10.04 11.32 -7.43
N GLU A 80 11.02 11.65 -8.25
CA GLU A 80 11.77 10.67 -9.02
C GLU A 80 12.96 10.13 -8.21
N VAL A 81 13.02 8.80 -8.05
CA VAL A 81 14.23 8.09 -7.59
C VAL A 81 14.92 7.50 -8.82
N PRO A 82 16.03 8.09 -9.28
CA PRO A 82 16.63 7.72 -10.56
C PRO A 82 17.35 6.36 -10.47
N PRO A 83 17.59 5.68 -11.62
CA PRO A 83 18.25 4.38 -11.68
C PRO A 83 19.62 4.34 -10.98
N GLU A 84 20.35 5.46 -10.93
CA GLU A 84 21.65 5.61 -10.27
C GLU A 84 21.56 5.39 -8.75
N ILE A 85 20.45 5.78 -8.13
CA ILE A 85 20.20 5.52 -6.71
C ILE A 85 19.74 4.07 -6.53
N HIS A 86 18.84 3.59 -7.40
CA HIS A 86 18.36 2.20 -7.37
C HIS A 86 19.49 1.19 -7.43
N ARG A 87 20.49 1.40 -8.30
CA ARG A 87 21.66 0.51 -8.46
C ARG A 87 22.58 0.42 -7.23
N ARG A 88 22.37 1.24 -6.20
CA ARG A 88 23.18 1.20 -4.97
C ARG A 88 22.73 0.09 -4.00
N PHE A 89 21.51 -0.42 -4.15
CA PHE A 89 20.97 -1.47 -3.30
C PHE A 89 21.40 -2.86 -3.79
N LYS A 90 21.74 -3.76 -2.87
CA LYS A 90 22.35 -5.08 -3.15
C LYS A 90 21.57 -5.94 -4.14
N TYR A 91 20.24 -5.83 -4.16
CA TYR A 91 19.36 -6.65 -4.99
C TYR A 91 18.73 -5.87 -6.15
N SER A 92 19.32 -4.75 -6.57
CA SER A 92 18.79 -3.86 -7.61
C SER A 92 18.56 -4.52 -8.96
N ASP A 93 19.34 -5.56 -9.28
CA ASP A 93 19.24 -6.26 -10.57
C ASP A 93 18.07 -7.25 -10.61
N SER A 94 17.59 -7.68 -9.43
CA SER A 94 16.53 -8.68 -9.29
C SER A 94 15.22 -8.09 -8.77
N LEU A 95 15.29 -6.99 -8.01
CA LEU A 95 14.13 -6.21 -7.56
C LEU A 95 14.05 -4.92 -8.37
N SER A 96 12.95 -4.72 -9.09
CA SER A 96 12.72 -3.51 -9.87
C SER A 96 12.36 -2.31 -8.99
N VAL A 97 11.73 -2.55 -7.84
CA VAL A 97 11.23 -1.55 -6.89
C VAL A 97 11.44 -2.01 -5.45
N PHE A 98 12.04 -1.16 -4.62
CA PHE A 98 12.13 -1.36 -3.16
C PHE A 98 10.97 -0.64 -2.47
N GLN A 99 9.83 -1.31 -2.36
CA GLN A 99 8.55 -0.69 -2.00
C GLN A 99 8.60 0.12 -0.69
N MET A 100 9.21 -0.42 0.38
CA MET A 100 9.26 0.28 1.68
C MET A 100 10.18 1.49 1.65
N ILE A 101 11.33 1.38 0.97
CA ILE A 101 12.30 2.48 0.80
C ILE A 101 11.66 3.58 -0.05
N GLY A 102 10.97 3.22 -1.13
CA GLY A 102 10.22 4.16 -1.97
C GLY A 102 9.11 4.87 -1.20
N LYS A 103 8.29 4.13 -0.43
CA LYS A 103 7.29 4.73 0.46
C LYS A 103 7.93 5.70 1.46
N ASN A 104 9.05 5.34 2.06
CA ASN A 104 9.76 6.22 2.99
C ASN A 104 10.31 7.49 2.32
N ALA A 105 10.80 7.39 1.08
CA ALA A 105 11.25 8.55 0.31
C ALA A 105 10.10 9.57 0.11
N GLY A 106 8.89 9.09 -0.12
CA GLY A 106 7.68 9.90 -0.19
C GLY A 106 7.22 10.41 1.18
N ILE A 107 7.15 9.54 2.21
CA ILE A 107 6.76 9.90 3.59
C ILE A 107 7.64 11.03 4.12
N ARG A 108 8.95 10.95 3.89
CA ARG A 108 9.90 11.98 4.33
C ARG A 108 9.67 13.34 3.66
N ARG A 109 9.18 13.34 2.41
CA ARG A 109 8.92 14.54 1.58
C ARG A 109 7.46 15.02 1.64
N ALA A 110 6.59 14.28 2.31
CA ALA A 110 5.19 14.61 2.50
C ALA A 110 5.02 15.85 3.39
N ARG A 111 4.07 16.71 3.00
CA ARG A 111 3.82 18.01 3.64
C ARG A 111 2.55 18.01 4.50
N GLY A 112 1.77 16.94 4.47
CA GLY A 112 0.50 16.84 5.15
C GLY A 112 0.66 16.67 6.66
N ARG A 113 -0.32 17.21 7.41
CA ARG A 113 -0.42 16.96 8.86
C ARG A 113 -0.55 15.45 9.15
N PHE A 114 -1.31 14.75 8.31
CA PHE A 114 -1.42 13.30 8.28
C PHE A 114 -0.81 12.73 7.01
N ILE A 115 -0.29 11.51 7.09
CA ILE A 115 0.26 10.80 5.94
C ILE A 115 -0.37 9.41 5.86
N LEU A 116 -0.98 9.13 4.71
CA LEU A 116 -1.45 7.81 4.30
C LEU A 116 -0.40 7.20 3.37
N ALA A 117 0.25 6.12 3.81
CA ALA A 117 1.06 5.28 2.92
C ALA A 117 0.19 4.13 2.38
N THR A 118 0.03 4.06 1.06
CA THR A 118 -0.87 3.12 0.36
C THR A 118 -0.20 2.56 -0.91
N ASN A 119 -0.88 1.67 -1.63
CA ASN A 119 -0.48 1.24 -2.98
C ASN A 119 -1.25 1.99 -4.07
N ILE A 120 -0.73 1.93 -5.30
CA ILE A 120 -1.23 2.66 -6.48
C ILE A 120 -2.39 1.95 -7.19
N ASP A 121 -2.88 0.85 -6.64
CA ASP A 121 -3.96 0.01 -7.16
C ASP A 121 -5.15 -0.08 -6.20
N ILE A 122 -5.36 1.00 -5.44
CA ILE A 122 -6.41 1.13 -4.43
C ILE A 122 -7.46 2.17 -4.84
N LEU A 123 -8.74 1.83 -4.71
CA LEU A 123 -9.84 2.81 -4.69
C LEU A 123 -10.38 2.98 -3.27
N PHE A 124 -10.77 4.20 -2.93
CA PHE A 124 -11.29 4.54 -1.61
C PHE A 124 -12.81 4.68 -1.66
N SER A 125 -13.51 4.07 -0.69
CA SER A 125 -14.95 4.29 -0.50
C SER A 125 -15.29 5.77 -0.29
N ASP A 126 -16.53 6.16 -0.52
CA ASP A 126 -16.95 7.56 -0.31
C ASP A 126 -16.86 7.93 1.18
N GLU A 127 -17.19 6.95 2.03
CA GLU A 127 -17.30 7.10 3.48
C GLU A 127 -15.92 7.28 4.14
N ILE A 128 -14.86 6.66 3.62
CA ILE A 128 -13.50 6.90 4.13
C ILE A 128 -12.98 8.27 3.69
N MET A 129 -13.40 8.76 2.51
CA MET A 129 -13.05 10.09 2.03
C MET A 129 -13.76 11.18 2.84
N GLU A 130 -15.02 10.95 3.21
CA GLU A 130 -15.75 11.80 4.16
C GLU A 130 -15.06 11.85 5.53
N PHE A 131 -14.59 10.71 6.05
CA PHE A 131 -13.80 10.68 7.29
C PHE A 131 -12.50 11.49 7.19
N PHE A 132 -11.79 11.44 6.06
CA PHE A 132 -10.60 12.28 5.88
C PHE A 132 -10.94 13.77 5.87
N ALA A 133 -12.09 14.15 5.31
CA ALA A 133 -12.54 15.54 5.23
C ALA A 133 -13.19 16.05 6.54
N SER A 134 -13.66 15.15 7.41
CA SER A 134 -14.43 15.50 8.62
C SER A 134 -13.61 16.21 9.71
N GLY A 135 -12.28 16.13 9.65
CA GLY A 135 -11.39 16.66 10.68
C GLY A 135 -11.29 15.79 11.93
N GLN A 136 -11.81 14.55 11.90
CA GLN A 136 -11.80 13.60 13.02
C GLN A 136 -10.46 12.84 13.17
N MET A 137 -9.55 12.95 12.20
CA MET A 137 -8.21 12.38 12.34
C MET A 137 -7.45 13.04 13.50
N ALA A 138 -6.84 12.23 14.36
CA ALA A 138 -6.13 12.65 15.55
C ALA A 138 -4.70 12.11 15.58
N ALA A 139 -3.77 12.93 16.10
CA ALA A 139 -2.44 12.46 16.43
C ALA A 139 -2.49 11.43 17.57
N GLY A 140 -1.51 10.55 17.65
CA GLY A 140 -1.51 9.44 18.60
C GLY A 140 -2.28 8.22 18.10
N HIS A 141 -2.84 8.26 16.89
CA HIS A 141 -3.53 7.14 16.27
C HIS A 141 -2.80 6.65 15.01
N MET A 142 -2.73 5.33 14.87
CA MET A 142 -2.44 4.64 13.63
C MET A 142 -3.74 4.01 13.11
N TYR A 143 -4.29 4.61 12.07
CA TYR A 143 -5.53 4.17 11.44
C TYR A 143 -5.27 2.99 10.50
N ARG A 144 -6.12 1.98 10.62
CA ARG A 144 -6.15 0.74 9.84
C ARG A 144 -7.55 0.57 9.26
N VAL A 145 -7.68 -0.17 8.17
CA VAL A 145 -8.98 -0.49 7.57
C VAL A 145 -8.92 -1.86 6.91
N ASP A 146 -10.06 -2.52 6.79
CA ASP A 146 -10.19 -3.75 6.04
C ASP A 146 -10.03 -3.51 4.54
N ARG A 147 -9.31 -4.43 3.88
CA ARG A 147 -9.12 -4.41 2.43
C ARG A 147 -10.11 -5.32 1.74
N TYR A 148 -10.76 -4.81 0.70
CA TYR A 148 -11.71 -5.53 -0.14
C TYR A 148 -11.12 -5.73 -1.53
N ASP A 149 -10.90 -6.96 -1.93
CA ASP A 149 -10.41 -7.26 -3.27
C ASP A 149 -11.55 -7.29 -4.28
N VAL A 150 -11.26 -6.75 -5.46
CA VAL A 150 -12.17 -6.68 -6.61
C VAL A 150 -11.43 -7.08 -7.89
N PRO A 151 -12.13 -7.52 -8.96
CA PRO A 151 -11.52 -7.89 -10.23
C PRO A 151 -10.72 -6.74 -10.88
N SER A 152 -9.82 -7.09 -11.78
CA SER A 152 -8.98 -6.15 -12.54
C SER A 152 -9.77 -5.29 -13.53
N GLU A 153 -10.92 -5.77 -13.98
CA GLU A 153 -11.74 -5.22 -15.06
C GLU A 153 -12.71 -4.14 -14.57
N ILE A 154 -12.26 -3.26 -13.69
CA ILE A 154 -13.04 -2.10 -13.29
C ILE A 154 -13.25 -1.19 -14.52
N PRO A 155 -14.50 -0.74 -14.78
CA PRO A 155 -14.78 0.18 -15.87
C PRO A 155 -13.94 1.46 -15.78
N ASP A 156 -13.31 1.86 -16.88
CA ASP A 156 -12.61 3.14 -17.02
C ASP A 156 -13.46 4.13 -17.84
N GLY A 157 -13.18 5.42 -17.68
CA GLY A 157 -13.92 6.50 -18.35
C GLY A 157 -15.33 6.74 -17.81
N VAL A 158 -15.72 6.06 -16.73
CA VAL A 158 -17.00 6.27 -16.03
C VAL A 158 -16.76 7.05 -14.72
N PRO A 159 -17.77 7.78 -14.21
CA PRO A 159 -17.67 8.48 -12.93
C PRO A 159 -17.25 7.58 -11.77
N ILE A 160 -16.51 8.13 -10.79
CA ILE A 160 -16.03 7.38 -9.62
C ILE A 160 -17.16 6.65 -8.87
N GLU A 161 -18.37 7.19 -8.86
CA GLU A 161 -19.56 6.56 -8.26
C GLU A 161 -19.86 5.20 -8.86
N GLU A 162 -19.76 5.08 -10.20
CA GLU A 162 -19.99 3.85 -10.94
C GLU A 162 -18.85 2.85 -10.71
N GLN A 163 -17.60 3.31 -10.68
CA GLN A 163 -16.45 2.45 -10.34
C GLN A 163 -16.59 1.88 -8.93
N LEU A 164 -16.97 2.71 -7.95
CA LEU A 164 -17.17 2.26 -6.58
C LEU A 164 -18.42 1.38 -6.46
N ALA A 165 -19.47 1.60 -7.25
CA ALA A 165 -20.64 0.73 -7.31
C ALA A 165 -20.28 -0.65 -7.85
N TYR A 166 -19.48 -0.70 -8.91
CA TYR A 166 -18.90 -1.94 -9.42
C TYR A 166 -18.09 -2.64 -8.32
N CYS A 167 -17.21 -1.92 -7.62
CA CYS A 167 -16.40 -2.49 -6.54
C CYS A 167 -17.25 -3.10 -5.43
N ARG A 168 -18.32 -2.41 -4.98
CA ARG A 168 -19.27 -2.94 -3.96
C ARG A 168 -19.95 -4.23 -4.40
N GLN A 169 -20.26 -4.37 -5.68
CA GLN A 169 -21.00 -5.52 -6.23
C GLN A 169 -20.09 -6.71 -6.55
N ASN A 170 -18.78 -6.50 -6.72
CA ASN A 170 -17.85 -7.49 -7.23
C ASN A 170 -16.74 -7.86 -6.22
N ILE A 171 -17.02 -7.80 -4.91
CA ILE A 171 -16.02 -8.17 -3.88
C ILE A 171 -15.71 -9.68 -3.96
N ILE A 172 -14.44 -10.02 -4.18
CA ILE A 172 -13.98 -11.41 -4.27
C ILE A 172 -13.35 -11.93 -2.98
N ARG A 173 -12.74 -11.04 -2.18
CA ARG A 173 -12.03 -11.37 -0.94
C ARG A 173 -12.03 -10.16 0.00
N ILE A 174 -12.11 -10.42 1.31
CA ILE A 174 -11.99 -9.41 2.37
C ILE A 174 -10.79 -9.81 3.23
N ASN A 175 -9.85 -8.90 3.42
CA ASN A 175 -8.71 -9.05 4.31
C ASN A 175 -8.95 -8.19 5.56
N ALA A 176 -9.55 -8.82 6.56
CA ALA A 176 -9.84 -8.23 7.86
C ALA A 176 -8.71 -8.48 8.86
N LYS A 177 -8.76 -7.80 10.00
CA LYS A 177 -7.83 -8.00 11.12
C LYS A 177 -7.74 -9.47 11.55
N GLU A 178 -8.89 -10.13 11.69
CA GLU A 178 -8.98 -11.52 12.14
C GLU A 178 -8.62 -12.54 11.05
N GLY A 179 -8.35 -12.05 9.83
CA GLY A 179 -7.88 -12.81 8.70
C GLY A 179 -8.68 -12.58 7.43
N THR A 180 -8.46 -13.46 6.45
CA THR A 180 -9.01 -13.33 5.10
C THR A 180 -10.26 -14.18 4.91
N LYS A 181 -11.33 -13.57 4.39
CA LYS A 181 -12.58 -14.21 3.97
C LYS A 181 -12.69 -14.17 2.44
N ILE A 182 -12.85 -15.33 1.81
CA ILE A 182 -13.04 -15.44 0.35
C ILE A 182 -14.55 -15.48 0.07
N LEU A 183 -15.04 -14.63 -0.83
CA LEU A 183 -16.47 -14.48 -1.14
C LEU A 183 -16.87 -15.13 -2.46
N VAL A 184 -16.02 -15.04 -3.49
CA VAL A 184 -16.34 -15.65 -4.78
C VAL A 184 -15.96 -17.14 -4.80
N ARG A 185 -16.97 -17.97 -5.06
CA ARG A 185 -16.82 -19.31 -5.64
C ARG A 185 -16.65 -19.10 -7.14
N ASP A 186 -15.54 -19.51 -7.74
CA ASP A 186 -15.39 -19.50 -9.21
C ASP A 186 -16.65 -20.08 -9.89
N ALA A 187 -17.25 -19.31 -10.80
CA ALA A 187 -18.43 -19.72 -11.55
C ALA A 187 -18.07 -20.78 -12.61
N ALA A 188 -18.36 -22.05 -12.27
CA ALA A 188 -18.84 -23.18 -13.09
C ALA A 188 -18.38 -24.49 -12.41
N PRO A 189 -19.28 -25.44 -12.11
CA PRO A 189 -18.90 -26.71 -11.47
C PRO A 189 -18.09 -27.56 -12.44
N ASN A 190 -16.77 -27.63 -12.23
CA ASN A 190 -15.92 -28.64 -12.84
C ASN A 190 -15.60 -29.71 -11.77
N PRO A 191 -16.05 -30.97 -11.93
CA PRO A 191 -15.95 -32.01 -10.89
C PRO A 191 -14.51 -32.40 -10.54
N VAL A 192 -13.53 -32.16 -11.42
CA VAL A 192 -12.09 -32.33 -11.12
C VAL A 192 -11.60 -31.20 -10.21
N ARG A 193 -12.14 -29.98 -10.41
CA ARG A 193 -11.81 -28.78 -9.65
C ARG A 193 -12.45 -28.77 -8.25
N GLU A 194 -13.58 -29.44 -8.02
CA GLU A 194 -14.20 -29.55 -6.68
C GLU A 194 -13.39 -30.42 -5.71
N ARG A 195 -12.77 -31.51 -6.18
CA ARG A 195 -11.83 -32.31 -5.37
C ARG A 195 -10.59 -31.48 -4.99
N LEU A 196 -10.07 -30.69 -5.94
CA LEU A 196 -8.97 -29.76 -5.69
C LEU A 196 -9.40 -28.57 -4.81
N ALA A 197 -10.63 -28.07 -4.94
CA ALA A 197 -11.18 -26.96 -4.15
C ALA A 197 -11.40 -27.35 -2.68
N HIS A 198 -11.73 -28.61 -2.39
CA HIS A 198 -11.74 -29.13 -1.01
C HIS A 198 -10.32 -29.18 -0.41
N LEU A 199 -9.33 -29.61 -1.19
CA LEU A 199 -7.93 -29.58 -0.79
C LEU A 199 -7.43 -28.13 -0.64
N TYR A 200 -7.89 -27.23 -1.52
CA TYR A 200 -7.61 -25.79 -1.53
C TYR A 200 -8.19 -25.05 -0.34
N ARG A 201 -9.45 -25.30 0.02
CA ARG A 201 -10.05 -24.80 1.26
C ARG A 201 -9.31 -25.33 2.48
N ARG A 202 -8.82 -26.58 2.46
CA ARG A 202 -7.93 -27.09 3.52
C ARG A 202 -6.58 -26.36 3.55
N ILE A 203 -5.94 -26.11 2.40
CA ILE A 203 -4.65 -25.39 2.31
C ILE A 203 -4.79 -23.93 2.74
N ILE A 204 -5.85 -23.22 2.34
CA ILE A 204 -6.10 -21.84 2.76
C ILE A 204 -6.51 -21.80 4.23
N ARG A 205 -7.33 -22.74 4.70
CA ARG A 205 -7.59 -22.88 6.14
C ARG A 205 -6.29 -23.14 6.88
N LEU A 206 -5.34 -23.90 6.34
CA LEU A 206 -4.01 -24.10 6.92
C LEU A 206 -3.11 -22.85 6.82
N ALA A 207 -3.17 -22.05 5.76
CA ALA A 207 -2.40 -20.81 5.59
C ALA A 207 -2.95 -19.65 6.43
N SER A 208 -4.28 -19.54 6.52
CA SER A 208 -4.98 -18.63 7.45
C SER A 208 -4.89 -19.12 8.90
N VAL A 209 -4.74 -20.43 9.13
CA VAL A 209 -4.29 -21.00 10.42
C VAL A 209 -2.81 -20.68 10.66
N ARG A 210 -1.94 -20.61 9.65
CA ARG A 210 -0.53 -20.21 9.83
C ARG A 210 -0.39 -18.73 10.19
N ASN A 211 -1.09 -17.83 9.47
CA ASN A 211 -1.15 -16.42 9.84
C ASN A 211 -1.84 -16.22 11.19
N ARG A 212 -2.90 -17.00 11.49
CA ARG A 212 -3.46 -17.06 12.85
C ARG A 212 -2.46 -17.62 13.87
N LEU A 213 -1.64 -18.63 13.57
CA LEU A 213 -0.69 -19.24 14.52
C LEU A 213 0.45 -18.28 14.87
N VAL A 214 0.90 -17.47 13.90
CA VAL A 214 1.85 -16.36 14.16
C VAL A 214 1.25 -15.39 15.18
N ASP A 215 -0.02 -15.02 15.03
CA ASP A 215 -0.74 -14.15 15.98
C ASP A 215 -1.16 -14.83 17.29
N TRP A 216 -1.49 -16.12 17.26
CA TRP A 216 -1.97 -16.89 18.42
C TRP A 216 -0.82 -17.32 19.33
N THR A 217 0.41 -17.41 18.80
CA THR A 217 1.64 -17.64 19.58
C THR A 217 2.21 -16.35 20.19
N LEU A 218 1.54 -15.21 20.00
CA LEU A 218 1.88 -13.91 20.54
C LEU A 218 0.88 -13.53 21.66
N PRO A 219 1.14 -13.82 22.96
CA PRO A 219 0.23 -13.40 24.04
C PRO A 219 0.11 -11.87 24.16
N GLY A 220 -1.08 -11.29 23.84
CA GLY A 220 -1.38 -9.85 23.85
C GLY A 220 -2.31 -9.39 22.71
N LYS A 221 -2.72 -8.10 22.67
CA LYS A 221 -3.54 -7.53 21.57
C LYS A 221 -2.74 -7.60 20.25
N SER A 222 -3.26 -8.32 19.26
CA SER A 222 -2.70 -8.31 17.90
C SER A 222 -3.15 -7.04 17.16
N LEU A 223 -2.27 -6.50 16.32
CA LEU A 223 -2.57 -5.40 15.40
C LEU A 223 -3.14 -5.93 14.09
N HIS A 224 -3.92 -5.12 13.39
CA HIS A 224 -4.39 -5.33 12.02
C HIS A 224 -3.22 -5.21 11.05
N THR A 225 -2.42 -6.28 10.96
CA THR A 225 -1.29 -6.40 10.02
C THR A 225 -1.62 -7.20 8.76
N ASN A 226 -2.88 -7.64 8.60
CA ASN A 226 -3.30 -8.39 7.42
C ASN A 226 -3.46 -7.43 6.22
N ALA A 227 -2.72 -7.69 5.13
CA ALA A 227 -2.65 -6.80 3.96
C ALA A 227 -2.30 -5.34 4.31
N CYS A 228 -1.48 -5.14 5.36
CA CYS A 228 -1.41 -3.82 5.97
C CYS A 228 -0.65 -2.76 5.17
N GLY A 229 0.21 -3.18 4.24
CA GLY A 229 0.89 -2.29 3.30
C GLY A 229 -0.03 -1.48 2.40
N ASP A 230 -1.30 -1.89 2.25
CA ASP A 230 -2.28 -1.21 1.40
C ASP A 230 -2.93 0.01 2.07
N PHE A 231 -2.78 0.17 3.40
CA PHE A 231 -3.33 1.33 4.10
C PHE A 231 -2.66 1.57 5.44
N THR A 232 -1.76 2.54 5.60
CA THR A 232 -1.29 2.96 6.92
C THR A 232 -1.41 4.46 7.03
N LEU A 233 -2.26 4.95 7.92
CA LEU A 233 -2.49 6.38 8.12
C LEU A 233 -2.14 6.77 9.56
N MET A 234 -1.28 7.77 9.73
CA MET A 234 -1.01 8.39 11.03
C MET A 234 -0.49 9.82 10.85
N ALA A 235 -0.42 10.58 11.95
CA ALA A 235 0.13 11.94 11.87
C ALA A 235 1.60 11.92 11.48
N ARG A 236 2.05 12.96 10.77
CA ARG A 236 3.42 13.08 10.25
C ARG A 236 4.48 12.89 11.31
N GLU A 237 4.28 13.44 12.51
CA GLU A 237 5.19 13.27 13.65
C GLU A 237 5.42 11.80 14.04
N HIS A 238 4.41 10.93 13.93
CA HIS A 238 4.54 9.50 14.25
C HIS A 238 5.37 8.78 13.19
N TRP A 239 5.20 9.12 11.90
CA TRP A 239 6.07 8.64 10.83
C TRP A 239 7.53 9.03 11.04
N LEU A 240 7.78 10.28 11.43
CA LEU A 240 9.13 10.78 11.71
C LEU A 240 9.73 10.10 12.95
N ALA A 241 8.95 9.91 14.01
CA ALA A 241 9.39 9.27 15.25
C ALA A 241 9.86 7.83 15.04
N VAL A 242 9.21 7.08 14.15
CA VAL A 242 9.63 5.70 13.80
C VAL A 242 10.56 5.61 12.60
N ARG A 243 10.82 6.74 11.94
CA ARG A 243 11.67 6.86 10.75
C ARG A 243 11.16 6.02 9.57
N GLY A 244 9.85 5.96 9.37
CA GLY A 244 9.22 5.19 8.29
C GLY A 244 9.16 3.68 8.53
N TYR A 245 8.93 2.92 7.47
CA TYR A 245 9.01 1.45 7.47
C TYR A 245 10.47 0.97 7.52
N PRO A 246 10.76 -0.27 7.95
CA PRO A 246 12.10 -0.84 7.85
C PRO A 246 12.62 -0.81 6.40
N GLU A 247 13.79 -0.19 6.17
CA GLU A 247 14.42 -0.06 4.84
C GLU A 247 15.30 -1.27 4.48
N PHE A 248 14.79 -2.46 4.72
CA PHE A 248 15.53 -3.67 4.38
C PHE A 248 15.53 -3.88 2.86
N GLU A 249 16.71 -4.15 2.31
CA GLU A 249 16.92 -4.47 0.89
C GLU A 249 16.43 -5.90 0.58
N MET A 250 15.11 -6.09 0.62
CA MET A 250 14.47 -7.40 0.49
C MET A 250 13.04 -7.25 -0.05
N TYR A 251 12.38 -8.38 -0.33
CA TYR A 251 10.97 -8.35 -0.69
C TYR A 251 10.10 -7.89 0.47
N SER A 252 9.06 -7.09 0.19
CA SER A 252 8.39 -6.24 1.19
C SER A 252 7.49 -6.94 2.22
N PHE A 253 7.21 -8.24 2.06
CA PHE A 253 6.35 -8.98 2.99
C PHE A 253 6.82 -8.84 4.44
N TYR A 254 5.86 -8.57 5.34
CA TYR A 254 6.01 -8.33 6.77
C TYR A 254 6.69 -7.02 7.19
N LEU A 255 7.34 -6.28 6.28
CA LEU A 255 8.01 -5.02 6.63
C LEU A 255 6.99 -3.94 7.02
N ASP A 256 5.84 -3.93 6.34
CA ASP A 256 4.68 -3.10 6.65
C ASP A 256 4.11 -3.39 8.06
N GLY A 257 3.96 -4.67 8.41
CA GLY A 257 3.53 -5.12 9.73
C GLY A 257 4.53 -4.74 10.82
N LEU A 258 5.84 -4.86 10.55
CA LEU A 258 6.87 -4.36 11.47
C LEU A 258 6.77 -2.85 11.68
N GLY A 259 6.49 -2.10 10.62
CA GLY A 259 6.22 -0.66 10.71
C GLY A 259 5.02 -0.35 11.60
N CYS A 260 3.92 -1.11 11.46
CA CYS A 260 2.74 -0.97 12.31
C CYS A 260 3.05 -1.23 13.79
N TYR A 261 3.80 -2.30 14.09
CA TYR A 261 4.22 -2.59 15.46
C TYR A 261 5.20 -1.53 16.00
N ALA A 262 6.14 -1.04 15.19
CA ALA A 262 7.04 0.03 15.58
C ALA A 262 6.25 1.31 15.92
N ALA A 263 5.31 1.73 15.07
CA ALA A 263 4.42 2.86 15.34
C ALA A 263 3.62 2.68 16.63
N ASN A 264 3.05 1.50 16.84
CA ASN A 264 2.27 1.23 18.04
C ASN A 264 3.10 1.31 19.33
N TYR A 265 4.27 0.66 19.35
CA TYR A 265 5.15 0.73 20.51
C TYR A 265 5.84 2.08 20.66
N ALA A 266 5.82 2.95 19.65
CA ALA A 266 6.23 4.35 19.73
C ALA A 266 5.13 5.29 20.25
N GLY A 267 3.90 4.80 20.46
CA GLY A 267 2.80 5.55 21.05
C GLY A 267 1.59 5.81 20.15
N ALA A 268 1.57 5.30 18.90
CA ALA A 268 0.41 5.41 18.03
C ALA A 268 -0.59 4.26 18.27
N GLU A 269 -1.71 4.53 18.94
CA GLU A 269 -2.74 3.54 19.18
C GLU A 269 -3.43 3.11 17.88
N GLU A 270 -3.63 1.81 17.70
CA GLU A 270 -4.39 1.31 16.55
C GLU A 270 -5.86 1.73 16.63
N THR A 271 -6.36 2.31 15.55
CA THR A 271 -7.79 2.57 15.35
C THR A 271 -8.23 1.94 14.03
N ILE A 272 -9.18 1.01 14.12
CA ILE A 272 -9.75 0.37 12.93
C ILE A 272 -10.93 1.23 12.47
N LEU A 273 -10.87 1.67 11.22
CA LEU A 273 -11.99 2.32 10.55
C LEU A 273 -12.98 1.23 10.17
N GLU A 274 -14.15 1.27 10.80
CA GLU A 274 -15.20 0.26 10.66
C GLU A 274 -16.05 0.49 9.40
N GLU A 275 -16.82 -0.53 9.03
CA GLU A 275 -17.82 -0.43 7.98
C GLU A 275 -18.75 0.79 8.19
N PRO A 276 -19.11 1.52 7.11
CA PRO A 276 -18.89 1.20 5.69
C PRO A 276 -17.53 1.65 5.11
N MET A 277 -16.61 2.22 5.92
CA MET A 277 -15.31 2.69 5.45
C MET A 277 -14.43 1.52 5.02
N ARG A 278 -14.01 1.54 3.76
CA ARG A 278 -13.14 0.50 3.20
C ARG A 278 -12.26 0.99 2.06
N ILE A 279 -11.24 0.18 1.75
CA ILE A 279 -10.46 0.28 0.52
C ILE A 279 -10.74 -0.89 -0.40
N TYR A 280 -10.75 -0.62 -1.70
CA TYR A 280 -10.86 -1.62 -2.74
C TYR A 280 -9.50 -1.82 -3.40
N HIS A 281 -8.92 -3.01 -3.26
CA HIS A 281 -7.69 -3.39 -3.94
C HIS A 281 -8.04 -4.07 -5.26
N ILE A 282 -7.53 -3.52 -6.35
CA ILE A 282 -7.76 -4.03 -7.69
C ILE A 282 -6.81 -5.20 -7.92
N GLU A 283 -7.35 -6.41 -8.14
CA GLU A 283 -6.53 -7.62 -8.25
C GLU A 283 -5.52 -7.54 -9.41
N HIS A 284 -4.31 -8.04 -9.16
CA HIS A 284 -3.21 -8.09 -10.11
C HIS A 284 -3.05 -9.51 -10.69
N ALA A 285 -2.35 -9.64 -11.81
CA ALA A 285 -2.01 -10.92 -12.42
C ALA A 285 -1.31 -11.86 -11.43
N ALA A 286 -1.57 -13.18 -11.57
CA ALA A 286 -1.05 -14.19 -10.66
C ALA A 286 0.49 -14.16 -10.56
N GLY A 287 1.02 -14.21 -9.32
CA GLY A 287 2.46 -14.28 -9.06
C GLY A 287 3.17 -12.94 -8.82
N SER A 288 2.48 -11.81 -8.98
CA SER A 288 3.04 -10.47 -8.74
C SER A 288 2.90 -9.99 -7.29
N GLY A 289 1.82 -10.38 -6.62
CA GLY A 289 1.60 -10.22 -5.18
C GLY A 289 0.95 -11.45 -4.56
N TRP A 290 0.46 -11.34 -3.32
CA TRP A 290 -0.17 -12.48 -2.64
C TRP A 290 -1.59 -12.73 -3.17
N SER A 291 -1.75 -13.85 -3.88
CA SER A 291 -3.05 -14.46 -4.14
C SER A 291 -3.09 -15.89 -3.61
N PRO A 292 -4.25 -16.42 -3.22
CA PRO A 292 -4.33 -17.77 -2.70
C PRO A 292 -3.99 -18.78 -3.82
N GLY A 293 -3.36 -19.90 -3.47
CA GLY A 293 -3.10 -20.96 -4.44
C GLY A 293 -1.86 -20.80 -5.32
N ALA A 294 -2.06 -21.08 -6.61
CA ALA A 294 -1.00 -21.12 -7.62
C ALA A 294 -0.22 -19.79 -7.71
N GLY A 295 -0.89 -18.64 -7.58
CA GLY A 295 -0.22 -17.34 -7.60
C GLY A 295 0.76 -17.13 -6.45
N GLY A 296 0.41 -17.53 -5.23
CA GLY A 296 1.32 -17.48 -4.09
C GLY A 296 2.53 -18.42 -4.22
N ASN A 297 2.36 -19.59 -4.85
CA ASN A 297 3.47 -20.51 -5.11
C ASN A 297 4.43 -19.95 -6.17
N LEU A 298 3.90 -19.39 -7.26
CA LEU A 298 4.68 -18.73 -8.31
C LEU A 298 5.51 -17.57 -7.77
N LEU A 299 4.94 -16.75 -6.87
CA LEU A 299 5.68 -15.68 -6.21
C LEU A 299 6.87 -16.23 -5.43
N LYS A 300 6.65 -17.29 -4.62
CA LYS A 300 7.69 -17.91 -3.81
C LYS A 300 8.81 -18.51 -4.67
N GLU A 301 8.44 -19.19 -5.75
CA GLU A 301 9.39 -19.77 -6.72
C GLU A 301 10.23 -18.67 -7.38
N ARG A 302 9.61 -17.58 -7.85
CA ARG A 302 10.30 -16.44 -8.46
C ARG A 302 11.31 -15.80 -7.51
N LEU A 303 10.90 -15.50 -6.28
CA LEU A 303 11.78 -14.88 -5.27
C LEU A 303 12.96 -15.78 -4.91
N SER A 304 12.69 -17.08 -4.74
CA SER A 304 13.74 -18.07 -4.46
C SER A 304 14.72 -18.20 -5.63
N ALA A 305 14.24 -18.24 -6.87
CA ALA A 305 15.08 -18.34 -8.06
C ALA A 305 15.97 -17.10 -8.25
N ALA A 306 15.48 -15.92 -7.88
CA ALA A 306 16.22 -14.67 -7.95
C ALA A 306 17.13 -14.40 -6.73
N GLY A 307 17.14 -15.28 -5.73
CA GLY A 307 17.96 -15.11 -4.51
C GLY A 307 17.56 -13.89 -3.67
N ILE A 308 16.35 -13.36 -3.85
CA ILE A 308 15.86 -12.18 -3.15
C ILE A 308 15.46 -12.59 -1.72
N PRO A 309 16.04 -11.98 -0.68
CA PRO A 309 15.66 -12.29 0.69
C PRO A 309 14.23 -11.82 0.99
N GLN A 310 13.65 -12.42 2.02
CA GLN A 310 12.38 -12.02 2.58
C GLN A 310 12.43 -12.29 4.07
N LEU A 311 11.84 -11.41 4.88
CA LEU A 311 11.70 -11.64 6.31
C LEU A 311 10.87 -12.92 6.54
N SER A 312 11.43 -13.88 7.28
CA SER A 312 10.68 -15.07 7.66
C SER A 312 9.62 -14.75 8.71
N SER A 313 8.58 -15.58 8.80
CA SER A 313 7.57 -15.45 9.85
C SER A 313 8.17 -15.57 11.26
N SER A 314 9.22 -16.37 11.44
CA SER A 314 9.93 -16.52 12.72
C SER A 314 10.69 -15.26 13.12
N GLU A 315 11.38 -14.63 12.17
CA GLU A 315 12.10 -13.37 12.43
C GLU A 315 11.12 -12.23 12.72
N TYR A 316 10.03 -12.15 11.95
CA TYR A 316 8.92 -11.24 12.21
C TYR A 316 8.40 -11.37 13.65
N VAL A 317 8.04 -12.59 14.07
CA VAL A 317 7.57 -12.86 15.44
C VAL A 317 8.62 -12.52 16.49
N ALA A 318 9.89 -12.81 16.23
CA ALA A 318 10.97 -12.50 17.17
C ALA A 318 11.10 -10.98 17.41
N LEU A 319 11.05 -10.18 16.33
CA LEU A 319 11.12 -8.72 16.41
C LEU A 319 9.88 -8.14 17.11
N VAL A 320 8.68 -8.65 16.82
CA VAL A 320 7.44 -8.26 17.50
C VAL A 320 7.49 -8.61 18.99
N ARG A 321 7.95 -9.82 19.35
CA ARG A 321 8.15 -10.23 20.75
C ARG A 321 9.16 -9.33 21.47
N GLN A 322 10.22 -8.91 20.78
CA GLN A 322 11.19 -7.99 21.34
C GLN A 322 10.56 -6.63 21.70
N MET A 323 9.81 -6.02 20.78
CA MET A 323 9.11 -4.75 21.05
C MET A 323 8.11 -4.89 22.19
N ARG A 324 7.33 -5.98 22.20
CA ARG A 324 6.38 -6.30 23.27
C ARG A 324 7.04 -6.43 24.63
N ARG A 325 8.11 -7.24 24.72
CA ARG A 325 8.85 -7.47 25.96
C ARG A 325 9.48 -6.19 26.50
N LYS A 326 10.02 -5.35 25.62
CA LYS A 326 10.68 -4.10 26.00
C LYS A 326 9.73 -2.91 26.17
N ARG A 327 8.45 -3.07 25.78
CA ARG A 327 7.42 -2.01 25.71
C ARG A 327 7.93 -0.73 25.06
N ARG A 328 8.67 -0.89 23.96
CA ARG A 328 9.29 0.21 23.22
C ARG A 328 9.49 -0.21 21.76
N PRO A 329 9.52 0.75 20.81
CA PRO A 329 9.68 0.41 19.42
C PRO A 329 11.10 -0.08 19.13
N ILE A 330 11.26 -0.84 18.05
CA ILE A 330 12.54 -0.96 17.37
C ILE A 330 12.55 0.13 16.31
N ILE A 331 13.54 1.02 16.37
CA ILE A 331 13.79 1.98 15.29
C ILE A 331 14.74 1.31 14.31
N PHE A 332 14.22 0.94 13.14
CA PHE A 332 14.96 0.14 12.17
C PHE A 332 15.94 0.95 11.34
N ASN A 333 15.63 2.23 11.10
CA ASN A 333 16.42 3.08 10.22
C ASN A 333 17.29 4.06 11.03
N GLY A 334 18.46 4.40 10.47
CA GLY A 334 19.33 5.44 11.02
C GLY A 334 18.69 6.83 10.91
N ASP A 335 19.19 7.78 11.70
CA ASP A 335 18.60 9.13 11.78
C ASP A 335 18.82 9.97 10.52
N GLU A 336 20.03 9.86 9.96
CA GLU A 336 20.52 10.79 8.93
C GLU A 336 20.18 10.37 7.49
N GLY A 337 19.86 9.09 7.26
CA GLY A 337 19.75 8.52 5.90
C GLY A 337 18.36 8.06 5.45
N TRP A 338 17.43 7.80 6.38
CA TRP A 338 16.16 7.16 6.05
C TRP A 338 15.32 7.97 5.08
N GLY A 339 14.58 7.30 4.19
CA GLY A 339 13.77 7.93 3.16
C GLY A 339 14.60 8.73 2.15
N LEU A 340 15.83 8.28 1.88
CA LEU A 340 16.77 8.95 0.96
C LEU A 340 16.96 10.42 1.35
N ALA A 341 17.18 10.67 2.64
CA ALA A 341 17.27 12.00 3.22
C ALA A 341 18.36 12.88 2.61
N GLY A 342 19.51 12.28 2.30
CA GLY A 342 20.67 12.96 1.72
C GLY A 342 20.62 13.13 0.21
N GLU A 343 19.59 12.62 -0.46
CA GLU A 343 19.48 12.65 -1.92
C GLU A 343 18.61 13.82 -2.38
N SER A 344 19.13 14.59 -3.34
CA SER A 344 18.37 15.62 -4.05
C SER A 344 17.58 14.97 -5.18
N LEU A 345 16.34 14.59 -4.90
CA LEU A 345 15.44 13.96 -5.88
C LEU A 345 14.72 15.03 -6.72
N ILE A 346 14.54 14.75 -8.00
CA ILE A 346 13.77 15.62 -8.90
C ILE A 346 12.30 15.54 -8.49
N GLU A 347 11.66 16.70 -8.39
CA GLU A 347 10.23 16.81 -8.12
C GLU A 347 9.50 17.50 -9.28
N THR A 348 8.50 16.82 -9.82
CA THR A 348 7.59 17.36 -10.83
C THR A 348 6.24 17.65 -10.18
N ILE A 349 5.79 18.90 -10.24
CA ILE A 349 4.44 19.29 -9.81
C ILE A 349 3.54 19.20 -11.03
N ILE A 350 2.40 18.50 -10.92
CA ILE A 350 1.43 18.45 -12.03
C ILE A 350 0.64 19.75 -12.04
N THR A 351 0.93 20.60 -13.01
CA THR A 351 0.31 21.91 -13.23
C THR A 351 -0.58 21.91 -14.48
N LYS A 352 -1.24 23.04 -14.76
CA LYS A 352 -2.19 23.18 -15.86
C LYS A 352 -1.61 22.82 -17.23
N GLU A 353 -0.31 22.99 -17.41
CA GLU A 353 0.42 22.70 -18.65
C GLU A 353 0.54 21.20 -18.94
N LEU A 354 0.39 20.33 -17.93
CA LEU A 354 0.45 18.86 -18.05
C LEU A 354 -0.94 18.22 -18.10
N TYR A 355 -2.01 19.01 -18.03
CA TYR A 355 -3.38 18.49 -18.12
C TYR A 355 -3.68 18.04 -19.56
N LYS A 356 -4.27 16.85 -19.71
CA LYS A 356 -4.54 16.22 -21.01
C LYS A 356 -6.03 16.08 -21.27
#